data_AF-A0AB73ICB2-F1
#
_entry.id   AF-A0AB73ICB2-F1
#
_cell.length_a   1.000
_cell.length_b   1.000
_cell.length_c   1.000
_cell.angle_alpha   90.00
_cell.angle_beta   90.00
_cell.angle_gamma   90.00
#
_symmetry.space_group_name_H-M   'P 1'
#
loop_
_entity.id
_entity.type
_entity.pdbx_description
1 polymer ?
#
loop_
_entity_poly.entity_id
_entity_poly.type
_entity_poly.pdbx_seq_one_letter_code
_entity_poly.pdbx_strand_id
1 'polypeptide(L)'
;MLERLGSRFVAIGVLLIVAGCGGGGGGGASNTGAAAPASGASGTSATTPTLAAATPVIDGTTLGDANWPTGSTSSGGLGQPVGGLNCGLRSNAYTYTHLSIYQNGRLLSVPANIGTVGPTMTAQTGCAYPLHTVDASGKIRMDTTTGASYTLGQFFAIWGETLGASNVAGLSGSPVTIYVNDGGTLSQYKGDPASLVLPPHGEVTIMTGTPLTQIPTYTWTDPPPFDPNPVTLAYLGVVGSQYWPAGNTATGGNGATVDGLICAAGMSELYHVHAHLAIIKDGQWLAMPANVGILSQCNYEMHTHDQTGIIHIETPTLKTFTLGQFFDIWGQPLSSTNVAGITGNVVAYINDNGDSRRYMGDLRNIELTSLRDVTLQIGTPPISSLPTYSWYESQ
;
A
#
# COMPACT_ATOMS: atom_id res chain seq x y z
N MET A 1 34.36 23.99 -38.66
CA MET A 1 34.16 25.45 -38.56
C MET A 1 33.70 25.75 -37.15
N LEU A 2 34.56 26.44 -36.41
CA LEU A 2 34.42 27.12 -35.11
C LEU A 2 33.80 26.38 -33.89
N GLU A 3 34.72 26.16 -32.94
CA GLU A 3 34.57 26.05 -31.49
C GLU A 3 33.82 27.23 -30.85
N ARG A 4 33.25 27.01 -29.65
CA ARG A 4 33.39 27.97 -28.54
C ARG A 4 33.19 27.35 -27.15
N LEU A 5 34.16 27.67 -26.30
CA LEU A 5 34.38 27.36 -24.89
C LEU A 5 33.49 28.16 -23.91
N GLY A 6 33.42 27.63 -22.68
CA GLY A 6 33.51 28.39 -21.41
C GLY A 6 32.17 28.67 -20.70
N SER A 7 32.03 28.65 -19.38
CA SER A 7 32.99 28.58 -18.26
C SER A 7 32.28 28.16 -16.97
N ARG A 8 33.02 27.47 -16.10
CA ARG A 8 32.65 27.16 -14.71
C ARG A 8 32.93 28.37 -13.81
N PHE A 9 32.01 28.69 -12.90
CA PHE A 9 32.28 29.60 -11.77
C PHE A 9 32.30 28.80 -10.46
N VAL A 10 33.45 28.86 -9.78
CA VAL A 10 33.67 28.41 -8.41
C VAL A 10 33.72 29.67 -7.54
N ALA A 11 32.85 29.77 -6.55
CA ALA A 11 32.88 30.83 -5.55
C ALA A 11 33.49 30.30 -4.25
N ILE A 12 34.67 30.82 -3.89
CA ILE A 12 35.33 30.60 -2.60
C ILE A 12 34.96 31.79 -1.70
N GLY A 13 34.21 31.51 -0.62
CA GLY A 13 33.89 32.49 0.42
C GLY A 13 34.91 32.44 1.56
N VAL A 14 35.58 33.56 1.79
CA VAL A 14 36.59 33.78 2.83
C VAL A 14 35.92 34.04 4.19
N LEU A 15 36.36 33.31 5.22
CA LEU A 15 35.96 33.43 6.62
C LEU A 15 36.83 34.50 7.33
N LEU A 16 36.22 35.57 7.85
CA LEU A 16 36.87 36.60 8.64
C LEU A 16 36.43 36.48 10.11
N ILE A 17 37.37 36.15 10.98
CA ILE A 17 37.22 36.12 12.44
C ILE A 17 37.60 37.50 12.97
N VAL A 18 36.72 38.14 13.74
CA VAL A 18 37.05 39.32 14.56
C VAL A 18 36.75 39.01 16.02
N ALA A 19 37.81 38.90 16.81
CA ALA A 19 37.76 38.86 18.26
C ALA A 19 37.68 40.30 18.80
N GLY A 20 36.69 40.57 19.65
CA GLY A 20 36.55 41.81 20.39
C GLY A 20 36.56 41.54 21.89
N CYS A 21 37.67 41.89 22.54
CA CYS A 21 37.80 42.03 23.99
C CYS A 21 37.51 43.48 24.40
N GLY A 22 36.80 43.65 25.52
CA GLY A 22 36.67 44.91 26.27
C GLY A 22 35.47 44.82 27.21
N GLY A 23 35.52 45.03 28.52
CA GLY A 23 36.56 45.61 29.37
C GLY A 23 36.02 46.79 30.17
N GLY A 24 35.39 46.51 31.33
CA GLY A 24 35.44 47.35 32.53
C GLY A 24 34.38 48.44 32.76
N GLY A 25 33.89 48.54 34.01
CA GLY A 25 33.55 49.84 34.61
C GLY A 25 32.33 49.92 35.53
N GLY A 26 32.52 49.60 36.82
CA GLY A 26 31.99 50.27 38.03
C GLY A 26 30.54 50.79 38.09
N GLY A 27 29.73 50.19 38.96
CA GLY A 27 28.44 50.74 39.44
C GLY A 27 28.39 50.75 40.97
N GLY A 28 28.09 51.92 41.54
CA GLY A 28 28.13 52.23 42.96
C GLY A 28 26.94 51.74 43.78
N ALA A 29 27.02 52.02 45.08
CA ALA A 29 26.27 51.41 46.16
C ALA A 29 24.79 51.82 46.30
N SER A 30 24.04 50.86 46.88
CA SER A 30 22.96 50.98 47.88
C SER A 30 21.75 51.88 47.60
N ASN A 31 20.55 51.27 47.47
CA ASN A 31 19.54 51.36 48.53
C ASN A 31 18.38 50.34 48.42
N THR A 32 18.06 49.82 49.61
CA THR A 32 16.82 49.21 50.16
C THR A 32 15.57 49.03 49.28
N GLY A 33 15.03 47.80 49.29
CA GLY A 33 13.64 47.51 48.93
C GLY A 33 13.31 46.02 49.02
N ALA A 34 12.43 45.65 49.94
CA ALA A 34 12.00 44.27 50.19
C ALA A 34 11.31 43.63 48.96
N ALA A 35 11.64 42.39 48.64
CA ALA A 35 10.86 41.53 47.76
C ALA A 35 10.83 40.09 48.30
N ALA A 36 9.62 39.56 48.42
CA ALA A 36 9.30 38.20 48.85
C ALA A 36 9.99 37.13 47.97
N PRO A 37 10.21 35.91 48.47
CA PRO A 37 10.77 34.85 47.65
C PRO A 37 9.78 34.48 46.55
N ALA A 38 10.17 34.68 45.30
CA ALA A 38 9.48 34.14 44.15
C ALA A 38 9.54 32.60 44.24
N SER A 39 8.38 31.98 44.40
CA SER A 39 8.21 30.54 44.20
C SER A 39 8.69 30.19 42.81
N GLY A 40 9.83 29.50 42.71
CA GLY A 40 10.28 28.88 41.48
C GLY A 40 9.26 27.83 41.07
N ALA A 41 8.32 28.21 40.20
CA ALA A 41 7.59 27.25 39.41
C ALA A 41 8.63 26.55 38.53
N SER A 42 8.97 25.32 38.87
CA SER A 42 9.63 24.38 37.97
C SER A 42 8.69 24.13 36.79
N GLY A 43 8.69 25.07 35.85
CA GLY A 43 8.12 24.85 34.54
C GLY A 43 8.93 23.72 33.92
N THR A 44 8.34 22.53 33.85
CA THR A 44 8.76 21.53 32.90
C THR A 44 8.56 22.15 31.52
N SER A 45 9.58 22.79 30.97
CA SER A 45 9.61 23.17 29.56
C SER A 45 9.37 21.88 28.79
N ALA A 46 8.15 21.71 28.28
CA ALA A 46 7.84 20.63 27.37
C ALA A 46 8.74 20.84 26.15
N THR A 47 9.83 20.08 26.08
CA THR A 47 10.73 20.09 24.94
C THR A 47 9.92 19.69 23.72
N THR A 48 9.96 20.52 22.68
CA THR A 48 9.40 20.20 21.36
C THR A 48 9.95 18.83 20.95
N PRO A 49 9.09 17.86 20.60
CA PRO A 49 9.57 16.53 20.25
C PRO A 49 10.39 16.61 18.95
N THR A 50 11.34 15.68 18.80
CA THR A 50 12.13 15.53 17.59
C THR A 50 11.60 14.37 16.75
N LEU A 51 12.10 14.21 15.52
CA LEU A 51 11.89 12.95 14.80
C LEU A 51 12.71 11.82 15.44
N ALA A 52 12.17 10.61 15.39
CA ALA A 52 12.86 9.37 15.72
C ALA A 52 13.79 8.93 14.57
N ALA A 53 14.52 7.83 14.77
CA ALA A 53 15.18 7.15 13.66
C ALA A 53 14.13 6.56 12.70
N ALA A 54 14.39 6.68 11.39
CA ALA A 54 13.44 6.24 10.39
C ALA A 54 13.27 4.71 10.40
N THR A 55 12.02 4.25 10.36
CA THR A 55 11.66 2.82 10.33
C THR A 55 11.12 2.44 8.95
N PRO A 56 11.49 1.29 8.36
CA PRO A 56 10.89 0.86 7.10
C PRO A 56 9.39 0.57 7.23
N VAL A 57 8.58 1.13 6.34
CA VAL A 57 7.20 0.72 6.10
C VAL A 57 7.22 -0.32 4.99
N ILE A 58 6.82 -1.55 5.32
CA ILE A 58 6.83 -2.69 4.40
C ILE A 58 5.38 -3.05 4.09
N ASP A 59 4.99 -2.99 2.81
CA ASP A 59 3.66 -3.41 2.37
C ASP A 59 3.39 -4.87 2.80
N GLY A 60 2.15 -5.16 3.19
CA GLY A 60 1.71 -6.47 3.69
C GLY A 60 2.13 -6.80 5.12
N THR A 61 2.72 -5.85 5.86
CA THR A 61 3.07 -6.04 7.28
C THR A 61 2.11 -5.32 8.22
N THR A 62 2.31 -5.54 9.52
CA THR A 62 1.59 -4.83 10.59
C THR A 62 2.57 -3.95 11.33
N LEU A 63 2.21 -2.68 11.53
CA LEU A 63 2.99 -1.75 12.32
C LEU A 63 2.19 -1.34 13.58
N GLY A 64 2.69 -1.72 14.75
CA GLY A 64 1.99 -1.52 16.02
C GLY A 64 1.10 -2.69 16.42
N ASP A 65 0.40 -2.52 17.53
CA ASP A 65 -0.45 -3.56 18.09
C ASP A 65 -1.89 -3.47 17.58
N ALA A 66 -2.51 -4.62 17.28
CA ALA A 66 -3.90 -4.69 16.87
C ALA A 66 -4.84 -4.13 17.95
N ASN A 67 -5.75 -3.25 17.54
CA ASN A 67 -6.74 -2.62 18.43
C ASN A 67 -8.15 -2.56 17.82
N TRP A 68 -8.26 -2.43 16.50
CA TRP A 68 -9.54 -2.41 15.78
C TRP A 68 -9.62 -3.58 14.80
N PRO A 69 -10.84 -4.07 14.49
CA PRO A 69 -11.04 -5.08 13.46
C PRO A 69 -10.66 -4.56 12.06
N THR A 70 -10.35 -5.48 11.16
CA THR A 70 -10.12 -5.21 9.73
C THR A 70 -11.34 -4.56 9.07
N GLY A 71 -11.10 -3.63 8.15
CA GLY A 71 -12.13 -2.98 7.35
C GLY A 71 -12.73 -1.73 7.97
N SER A 72 -13.66 -1.13 7.23
CA SER A 72 -14.53 -0.07 7.74
C SER A 72 -15.56 -0.63 8.72
N THR A 73 -15.91 0.15 9.75
CA THR A 73 -16.95 -0.20 10.71
C THR A 73 -18.35 -0.09 10.08
N SER A 74 -19.40 -0.49 10.81
CA SER A 74 -20.80 -0.39 10.35
C SER A 74 -21.28 1.05 10.10
N SER A 75 -20.61 2.05 10.68
CA SER A 75 -20.86 3.47 10.45
C SER A 75 -19.99 4.07 9.34
N GLY A 76 -19.04 3.29 8.81
CA GLY A 76 -18.08 3.72 7.79
C GLY A 76 -18.57 3.47 6.37
N GLY A 77 -17.65 3.53 5.43
CA GLY A 77 -17.86 3.27 4.02
C GLY A 77 -18.05 1.78 3.72
N LEU A 78 -19.28 1.40 3.37
CA LEU A 78 -19.65 0.03 2.97
C LEU A 78 -20.12 -0.01 1.49
N GLY A 79 -19.74 1.00 0.71
CA GLY A 79 -20.09 1.14 -0.72
C GLY A 79 -20.94 2.39 -1.02
N GLN A 80 -21.59 2.96 -0.01
CA GLN A 80 -22.36 4.20 -0.14
C GLN A 80 -21.46 5.45 -0.18
N PRO A 81 -21.93 6.61 -0.68
CA PRO A 81 -21.16 7.85 -0.58
C PRO A 81 -20.86 8.24 0.89
N VAL A 82 -19.61 8.61 1.19
CA VAL A 82 -19.15 9.00 2.54
C VAL A 82 -18.22 10.20 2.43
N GLY A 83 -18.48 11.28 3.18
CA GLY A 83 -17.58 12.44 3.21
C GLY A 83 -17.34 13.11 1.85
N GLY A 84 -18.32 13.03 0.94
CA GLY A 84 -18.21 13.50 -0.44
C GLY A 84 -17.41 12.58 -1.37
N LEU A 85 -17.00 11.40 -0.89
CA LEU A 85 -16.25 10.40 -1.64
C LEU A 85 -17.17 9.23 -2.00
N ASN A 86 -17.01 8.71 -3.21
CA ASN A 86 -17.75 7.54 -3.69
C ASN A 86 -16.85 6.31 -3.69
N CYS A 87 -17.43 5.15 -3.42
CA CYS A 87 -16.77 3.87 -3.65
C CYS A 87 -16.94 3.50 -5.13
N GLY A 88 -15.85 3.19 -5.81
CA GLY A 88 -15.87 2.85 -7.23
C GLY A 88 -14.80 1.84 -7.61
N LEU A 89 -14.63 1.63 -8.92
CA LEU A 89 -13.47 0.92 -9.43
C LEU A 89 -12.19 1.61 -8.94
N ARG A 90 -11.16 0.82 -8.63
CA ARG A 90 -9.85 1.36 -8.24
C ARG A 90 -9.30 2.24 -9.36
N SER A 91 -8.68 3.35 -8.97
CA SER A 91 -8.10 4.34 -9.89
C SER A 91 -6.69 3.97 -10.34
N ASN A 92 -6.28 4.37 -11.53
CA ASN A 92 -4.99 3.95 -12.12
C ASN A 92 -3.74 4.67 -11.58
N ALA A 93 -3.87 5.55 -10.58
CA ALA A 93 -2.75 6.28 -10.00
C ALA A 93 -3.00 6.62 -8.52
N TYR A 94 -2.01 6.35 -7.67
CA TYR A 94 -2.06 6.64 -6.24
C TYR A 94 -0.78 7.32 -5.75
N THR A 95 -0.94 8.08 -4.66
CA THR A 95 0.12 8.46 -3.73
C THR A 95 -0.25 7.95 -2.33
N TYR A 96 0.60 8.21 -1.34
CA TYR A 96 0.47 7.63 -0.01
C TYR A 96 0.68 8.66 1.08
N THR A 97 0.07 8.46 2.24
CA THR A 97 0.45 9.12 3.50
C THR A 97 0.53 8.06 4.60
N HIS A 98 1.30 8.31 5.65
CA HIS A 98 1.34 7.42 6.80
C HIS A 98 0.43 7.94 7.92
N LEU A 99 -0.33 7.07 8.55
CA LEU A 99 -1.02 7.35 9.80
C LEU A 99 -0.47 6.47 10.93
N SER A 100 0.04 7.12 11.98
CA SER A 100 0.39 6.45 13.24
C SER A 100 -0.56 6.90 14.34
N ILE A 101 -1.14 5.96 15.10
CA ILE A 101 -1.98 6.27 16.25
C ILE A 101 -1.33 5.70 17.52
N TYR A 102 -1.03 6.57 18.47
CA TYR A 102 -0.45 6.20 19.75
C TYR A 102 -1.44 6.42 20.90
N GLN A 103 -1.48 5.47 21.81
CA GLN A 103 -2.14 5.61 23.11
C GLN A 103 -1.12 5.34 24.21
N ASN A 104 -0.86 6.33 25.06
CA ASN A 104 0.09 6.20 26.18
C ASN A 104 1.48 5.70 25.74
N GLY A 105 1.98 6.17 24.60
CA GLY A 105 3.28 5.77 24.04
C GLY A 105 3.28 4.41 23.30
N ARG A 106 2.16 3.68 23.28
CA ARG A 106 1.99 2.43 22.53
C ARG A 106 1.45 2.72 21.13
N LEU A 107 2.15 2.26 20.09
CA LEU A 107 1.67 2.33 18.71
C LEU A 107 0.58 1.29 18.47
N LEU A 108 -0.56 1.73 17.95
CA LEU A 108 -1.67 0.87 17.55
C LEU A 108 -1.73 0.79 16.03
N SER A 109 -1.94 -0.42 15.51
CA SER A 109 -2.01 -0.63 14.06
C SER A 109 -3.29 -0.06 13.49
N VAL A 110 -3.18 0.77 12.45
CA VAL A 110 -4.32 1.14 11.62
C VAL A 110 -4.79 -0.11 10.86
N PRO A 111 -6.08 -0.48 10.90
CA PRO A 111 -6.57 -1.69 10.24
C PRO A 111 -6.30 -1.75 8.74
N ALA A 112 -6.10 -2.97 8.25
CA ALA A 112 -6.17 -3.29 6.83
C ALA A 112 -7.59 -3.08 6.28
N ASN A 113 -7.70 -2.90 4.96
CA ASN A 113 -8.95 -2.87 4.19
C ASN A 113 -9.98 -1.78 4.58
N ILE A 114 -9.58 -0.73 5.32
CA ILE A 114 -10.45 0.43 5.53
C ILE A 114 -10.75 1.04 4.16
N GLY A 115 -12.03 1.30 3.86
CA GLY A 115 -12.41 1.87 2.58
C GLY A 115 -12.30 0.93 1.38
N THR A 116 -12.19 -0.38 1.60
CA THR A 116 -12.34 -1.40 0.55
C THR A 116 -13.59 -2.23 0.82
N VAL A 117 -14.39 -2.45 -0.21
CA VAL A 117 -15.58 -3.31 -0.19
C VAL A 117 -15.30 -4.48 -1.13
N GLY A 118 -15.32 -5.69 -0.57
CA GLY A 118 -15.09 -6.92 -1.31
C GLY A 118 -16.18 -7.22 -2.36
N PRO A 119 -15.91 -8.14 -3.28
CA PRO A 119 -16.87 -8.52 -4.31
C PRO A 119 -18.08 -9.26 -3.74
N THR A 120 -19.19 -9.19 -4.46
CA THR A 120 -20.39 -9.98 -4.24
C THR A 120 -20.84 -10.60 -5.57
N MET A 121 -21.80 -11.53 -5.55
CA MET A 121 -22.34 -12.11 -6.79
C MET A 121 -22.88 -11.06 -7.78
N THR A 122 -23.44 -9.95 -7.27
CA THR A 122 -24.02 -8.88 -8.09
C THR A 122 -23.07 -7.72 -8.37
N ALA A 123 -21.96 -7.63 -7.64
CA ALA A 123 -20.92 -6.61 -7.80
C ALA A 123 -19.55 -7.30 -7.74
N GLN A 124 -19.14 -7.91 -8.85
CA GLN A 124 -18.13 -8.97 -8.88
C GLN A 124 -16.69 -8.48 -8.70
N THR A 125 -16.46 -7.17 -8.87
CA THR A 125 -15.18 -6.51 -8.64
C THR A 125 -15.05 -5.92 -7.22
N GLY A 126 -16.18 -5.70 -6.55
CA GLY A 126 -16.20 -4.86 -5.34
C GLY A 126 -15.92 -3.38 -5.68
N CYS A 127 -15.50 -2.61 -4.68
CA CYS A 127 -15.11 -1.22 -4.88
C CYS A 127 -14.10 -0.74 -3.83
N ALA A 128 -13.43 0.38 -4.11
CA ALA A 128 -12.60 1.09 -3.14
C ALA A 128 -12.95 2.58 -3.12
N TYR A 129 -12.80 3.19 -1.95
CA TYR A 129 -12.82 4.65 -1.85
C TYR A 129 -11.45 5.22 -2.26
N PRO A 130 -11.40 6.49 -2.70
CA PRO A 130 -10.16 7.19 -3.03
C PRO A 130 -9.14 7.22 -1.88
N LEU A 131 -9.61 7.07 -0.64
CA LEU A 131 -8.81 6.88 0.56
C LEU A 131 -9.07 5.49 1.12
N HIS A 132 -8.03 4.66 1.22
CA HIS A 132 -8.17 3.33 1.79
C HIS A 132 -6.84 2.78 2.30
N THR A 133 -6.92 1.73 3.11
CA THR A 133 -5.78 0.89 3.49
C THR A 133 -5.92 -0.48 2.84
N VAL A 134 -4.80 -1.16 2.67
CA VAL A 134 -4.77 -2.55 2.15
C VAL A 134 -4.21 -3.51 3.19
N ASP A 135 -3.30 -3.03 4.04
CA ASP A 135 -2.67 -3.77 5.11
C ASP A 135 -2.64 -2.92 6.39
N ALA A 136 -2.05 -3.46 7.45
CA ALA A 136 -1.97 -2.81 8.75
C ALA A 136 -0.66 -2.04 8.97
N SER A 137 0.02 -1.62 7.88
CA SER A 137 1.28 -0.88 7.95
C SER A 137 1.11 0.59 8.36
N GLY A 138 -0.12 1.11 8.33
CA GLY A 138 -0.39 2.55 8.52
C GLY A 138 -0.36 3.37 7.23
N LYS A 139 -0.04 2.76 6.08
CA LYS A 139 -0.07 3.39 4.76
C LYS A 139 -1.50 3.60 4.26
N ILE A 140 -1.92 4.85 4.16
CA ILE A 140 -3.17 5.25 3.52
C ILE A 140 -2.87 5.54 2.06
N ARG A 141 -3.59 4.86 1.16
CA ARG A 141 -3.56 5.07 -0.29
C ARG A 141 -4.49 6.21 -0.64
N MET A 142 -4.03 7.11 -1.51
CA MET A 142 -4.74 8.32 -1.92
C MET A 142 -4.75 8.40 -3.45
N ASP A 143 -5.93 8.34 -4.05
CA ASP A 143 -6.12 8.42 -5.50
C ASP A 143 -5.68 9.79 -6.05
N THR A 144 -4.80 9.80 -7.04
CA THR A 144 -4.27 11.05 -7.63
C THR A 144 -4.87 11.41 -8.99
N THR A 145 -5.77 10.59 -9.53
CA THR A 145 -6.26 10.72 -10.92
C THR A 145 -6.92 12.08 -11.21
N THR A 146 -7.59 12.66 -10.22
CA THR A 146 -8.28 13.96 -10.36
C THR A 146 -7.46 15.14 -9.82
N GLY A 147 -6.30 14.90 -9.20
CA GLY A 147 -5.54 15.91 -8.46
C GLY A 147 -6.23 16.43 -7.19
N ALA A 148 -7.26 15.73 -6.70
CA ALA A 148 -7.95 16.09 -5.46
C ALA A 148 -7.02 15.99 -4.24
N SER A 149 -7.28 16.83 -3.24
CA SER A 149 -6.70 16.70 -1.90
C SER A 149 -7.69 16.06 -0.96
N TYR A 150 -7.18 15.27 -0.02
CA TYR A 150 -8.00 14.52 0.93
C TYR A 150 -7.69 14.92 2.36
N THR A 151 -8.68 14.80 3.24
CA THR A 151 -8.51 15.10 4.67
C THR A 151 -8.51 13.86 5.55
N LEU A 152 -7.89 13.98 6.72
CA LEU A 152 -7.96 12.98 7.78
C LEU A 152 -9.41 12.71 8.20
N GLY A 153 -10.27 13.74 8.21
CA GLY A 153 -11.70 13.58 8.48
C GLY A 153 -12.41 12.70 7.44
N GLN A 154 -12.07 12.81 6.16
CA GLN A 154 -12.62 11.92 5.13
C GLN A 154 -12.18 10.47 5.33
N PHE A 155 -10.91 10.23 5.67
CA PHE A 155 -10.43 8.89 5.99
C PHE A 155 -11.15 8.29 7.21
N PHE A 156 -11.30 9.05 8.29
CA PHE A 156 -12.02 8.59 9.49
C PHE A 156 -13.52 8.39 9.24
N ALA A 157 -14.14 9.21 8.38
CA ALA A 157 -15.52 8.99 7.95
C ALA A 157 -15.66 7.66 7.17
N ILE A 158 -14.72 7.36 6.27
CA ILE A 158 -14.68 6.08 5.55
C ILE A 158 -14.43 4.92 6.52
N TRP A 159 -13.55 5.09 7.50
CA TRP A 159 -13.34 4.09 8.56
C TRP A 159 -14.60 3.91 9.43
N GLY A 160 -15.40 4.98 9.59
CA GLY A 160 -16.57 5.02 10.46
C GLY A 160 -16.21 5.16 11.93
N GLU A 161 -15.01 5.66 12.21
CA GLU A 161 -14.48 5.90 13.54
C GLU A 161 -14.53 7.38 13.89
N THR A 162 -14.60 7.69 15.18
CA THR A 162 -14.67 9.07 15.66
C THR A 162 -13.34 9.80 15.49
N LEU A 163 -13.38 11.09 15.14
CA LEU A 163 -12.20 11.95 15.09
C LEU A 163 -12.54 13.32 15.69
N GLY A 164 -11.83 13.68 16.75
CA GLY A 164 -12.02 14.96 17.43
C GLY A 164 -10.89 15.29 18.40
N ALA A 165 -10.98 16.45 19.05
CA ALA A 165 -9.91 16.97 19.91
C ALA A 165 -9.68 16.17 21.21
N SER A 166 -10.59 15.29 21.60
CA SER A 166 -10.52 14.49 22.83
C SER A 166 -10.85 13.00 22.61
N ASN A 167 -11.13 12.61 21.37
CA ASN A 167 -11.46 11.24 21.03
C ASN A 167 -11.01 10.92 19.59
N VAL A 168 -10.27 9.83 19.42
CA VAL A 168 -9.85 9.30 18.11
C VAL A 168 -10.12 7.80 18.10
N ALA A 169 -10.97 7.33 17.21
CA ALA A 169 -11.33 5.92 17.02
C ALA A 169 -11.64 5.18 18.33
N GLY A 170 -12.53 5.76 19.14
CA GLY A 170 -12.91 5.23 20.46
C GLY A 170 -11.88 5.43 21.58
N LEU A 171 -10.65 5.87 21.28
CA LEU A 171 -9.64 6.21 22.28
C LEU A 171 -10.00 7.55 22.91
N SER A 172 -10.44 7.50 24.16
CA SER A 172 -10.76 8.68 24.98
C SER A 172 -9.69 8.90 26.05
N GLY A 173 -9.42 10.15 26.42
CA GLY A 173 -8.36 10.50 27.35
C GLY A 173 -7.85 11.92 27.13
N SER A 174 -6.63 12.22 27.57
CA SER A 174 -5.93 13.52 27.38
C SER A 174 -6.16 14.13 25.99
N PRO A 175 -6.02 15.47 25.82
CA PRO A 175 -6.19 16.12 24.53
C PRO A 175 -5.42 15.42 23.42
N VAL A 176 -6.10 15.17 22.31
CA VAL A 176 -5.53 14.60 21.10
C VAL A 176 -4.47 15.56 20.59
N THR A 177 -3.24 15.07 20.46
CA THR A 177 -2.14 15.84 19.89
C THR A 177 -1.76 15.25 18.55
N ILE A 178 -1.69 16.10 17.52
CA ILE A 178 -1.36 15.68 16.16
C ILE A 178 -0.06 16.34 15.73
N TYR A 179 0.86 15.54 15.22
CA TYR A 179 2.05 16.02 14.53
C TYR A 179 2.00 15.60 13.07
N VAL A 180 2.49 16.49 12.22
CA VAL A 180 2.67 16.26 10.78
C VAL A 180 4.15 16.36 10.48
N ASN A 181 4.70 15.33 9.87
CA ASN A 181 6.02 15.34 9.27
C ASN A 181 5.86 15.35 7.75
N ASP A 182 6.26 16.46 7.13
CA ASP A 182 6.23 16.63 5.68
C ASP A 182 7.66 16.75 5.14
N GLY A 183 8.17 15.67 4.55
CA GLY A 183 9.53 15.61 4.01
C GLY A 183 10.65 15.90 5.03
N GLY A 184 10.44 15.58 6.32
CA GLY A 184 11.37 15.88 7.41
C GLY A 184 11.04 17.16 8.19
N THR A 185 10.06 17.95 7.75
CA THR A 185 9.60 19.14 8.47
C THR A 185 8.53 18.76 9.47
N LEU A 186 8.92 18.61 10.73
CA LEU A 186 8.00 18.27 11.82
C LEU A 186 7.27 19.52 12.36
N SER A 187 5.95 19.46 12.42
CA SER A 187 5.11 20.51 13.00
C SER A 187 3.95 19.93 13.80
N GLN A 188 3.51 20.63 14.85
CA GLN A 188 2.29 20.28 15.57
C GLN A 188 1.08 20.89 14.87
N TYR A 189 0.09 20.08 14.52
CA TYR A 189 -1.18 20.56 13.99
C TYR A 189 -2.13 20.91 15.15
N LYS A 190 -2.66 22.14 15.13
CA LYS A 190 -3.54 22.70 16.19
C LYS A 190 -4.96 23.01 15.71
N GLY A 191 -5.26 22.76 14.44
CA GLY A 191 -6.59 22.96 13.87
C GLY A 191 -7.55 21.83 14.25
N ASP A 192 -8.74 21.89 13.67
CA ASP A 192 -9.70 20.78 13.72
C ASP A 192 -9.10 19.52 13.03
N PRO A 193 -8.93 18.39 13.75
CA PRO A 193 -8.40 17.16 13.18
C PRO A 193 -9.08 16.71 11.88
N ALA A 194 -10.40 16.92 11.74
CA ALA A 194 -11.13 16.50 10.55
C ALA A 194 -10.78 17.34 9.31
N SER A 195 -10.26 18.55 9.52
CA SER A 195 -9.86 19.50 8.48
C SER A 195 -8.38 19.37 8.08
N LEU A 196 -7.61 18.47 8.70
CA LEU A 196 -6.21 18.23 8.34
C LEU A 196 -6.13 17.61 6.94
N VAL A 197 -5.52 18.31 6.00
CA VAL A 197 -5.20 17.78 4.66
C VAL A 197 -4.04 16.81 4.79
N LEU A 198 -4.19 15.62 4.20
CA LEU A 198 -3.18 14.57 4.21
C LEU A 198 -2.02 14.93 3.25
N PRO A 199 -0.77 15.05 3.73
CA PRO A 199 0.36 15.36 2.87
C PRO A 199 0.77 14.13 2.03
N PRO A 200 0.92 14.26 0.69
CA PRO A 200 1.52 13.22 -0.14
C PRO A 200 2.94 12.88 0.32
N HIS A 201 3.22 11.60 0.54
CA HIS A 201 4.43 11.05 1.17
C HIS A 201 4.81 11.66 2.52
N GLY A 202 3.86 12.33 3.19
CA GLY A 202 4.03 12.81 4.56
C GLY A 202 3.42 11.85 5.58
N GLU A 203 3.60 12.19 6.85
CA GLU A 203 3.25 11.34 7.98
C GLU A 203 2.42 12.13 8.98
N VAL A 204 1.30 11.54 9.41
CA VAL A 204 0.43 12.06 10.46
C VAL A 204 0.57 11.14 11.67
N THR A 205 0.96 11.72 12.81
CA THR A 205 1.02 11.02 14.09
C THR A 205 -0.02 11.59 15.03
N ILE A 206 -1.00 10.78 15.41
CA ILE A 206 -2.01 11.11 16.41
C ILE A 206 -1.60 10.47 17.74
N MET A 207 -1.59 11.25 18.82
CA MET A 207 -1.27 10.77 20.16
C MET A 207 -2.40 11.10 21.14
N THR A 208 -2.70 10.12 22.00
CA THR A 208 -3.55 10.28 23.17
C THR A 208 -2.79 9.86 24.43
N GLY A 209 -3.02 10.55 25.55
CA GLY A 209 -2.37 10.23 26.83
C GLY A 209 -0.93 10.74 26.91
N THR A 210 0.01 9.87 27.31
CA THR A 210 1.44 10.23 27.47
C THR A 210 2.06 10.72 26.15
N PRO A 211 2.57 11.97 26.10
CA PRO A 211 3.22 12.50 24.90
C PRO A 211 4.51 11.74 24.55
N LEU A 212 4.76 11.55 23.25
CA LEU A 212 6.06 11.07 22.77
C LEU A 212 7.10 12.18 22.82
N THR A 213 8.34 11.84 23.19
CA THR A 213 9.50 12.72 23.06
C THR A 213 10.12 12.67 21.67
N GLN A 214 9.88 11.57 20.94
CA GLN A 214 10.29 11.39 19.54
C GLN A 214 9.09 10.95 18.70
N ILE A 215 8.77 11.70 17.66
CA ILE A 215 7.72 11.37 16.69
C ILE A 215 8.29 10.38 15.67
N PRO A 216 7.59 9.26 15.37
CA PRO A 216 8.09 8.31 14.39
C PRO A 216 8.22 8.95 13.01
N THR A 217 9.15 8.43 12.24
CA THR A 217 9.27 8.70 10.81
C THR A 217 9.67 7.44 10.08
N TYR A 218 9.43 7.40 8.77
CA TYR A 218 9.45 6.19 8.00
C TYR A 218 10.23 6.31 6.71
N THR A 219 10.85 5.20 6.31
CA THR A 219 11.38 5.03 4.96
C THR A 219 10.42 4.21 4.13
N TRP A 220 10.11 4.72 2.95
CA TRP A 220 9.20 4.11 1.98
C TRP A 220 10.00 3.31 0.97
N THR A 221 9.52 2.12 0.62
CA THR A 221 10.02 1.41 -0.57
C THR A 221 8.82 1.22 -1.49
N ASP A 222 8.69 2.10 -2.47
CA ASP A 222 7.66 1.93 -3.48
C ASP A 222 8.00 0.77 -4.41
N PRO A 223 6.98 0.06 -4.92
CA PRO A 223 7.18 -0.84 -6.04
C PRO A 223 7.75 -0.08 -7.26
N PRO A 224 8.37 -0.79 -8.21
CA PRO A 224 8.82 -0.18 -9.46
C PRO A 224 7.68 0.60 -10.14
N PRO A 225 7.97 1.74 -10.80
CA PRO A 225 6.96 2.50 -11.51
C PRO A 225 6.29 1.66 -12.60
N PHE A 226 5.06 1.99 -12.99
CA PHE A 226 4.43 1.30 -14.11
C PHE A 226 5.14 1.61 -15.44
N ASP A 227 5.22 0.60 -16.31
CA ASP A 227 5.59 0.80 -17.70
C ASP A 227 4.50 1.66 -18.37
N PRO A 228 4.86 2.77 -19.03
CA PRO A 228 3.89 3.63 -19.70
C PRO A 228 3.27 2.99 -20.94
N ASN A 229 3.75 1.83 -21.38
CA ASN A 229 3.22 1.09 -22.53
C ASN A 229 2.50 -0.16 -22.05
N PRO A 230 1.16 -0.15 -21.97
CA PRO A 230 0.40 -1.33 -21.59
C PRO A 230 0.64 -2.48 -22.58
N VAL A 231 0.77 -3.69 -22.05
CA VAL A 231 0.80 -4.91 -22.84
C VAL A 231 -0.63 -5.22 -23.29
N THR A 232 -0.86 -5.28 -24.60
CA THR A 232 -2.16 -5.71 -25.13
C THR A 232 -2.33 -7.20 -24.94
N LEU A 233 -3.36 -7.58 -24.19
CA LEU A 233 -3.83 -8.95 -24.09
C LEU A 233 -4.86 -9.15 -25.20
N ALA A 234 -4.65 -10.13 -26.08
CA ALA A 234 -5.57 -10.46 -27.16
C ALA A 234 -5.98 -11.92 -27.04
N TYR A 235 -7.26 -12.22 -27.31
CA TYR A 235 -7.76 -13.59 -27.27
C TYR A 235 -6.95 -14.51 -28.19
N LEU A 236 -6.57 -15.68 -27.68
CA LEU A 236 -5.64 -16.63 -28.33
C LEU A 236 -4.23 -16.05 -28.55
N GLY A 237 -3.88 -15.02 -27.79
CA GLY A 237 -2.60 -14.33 -27.84
C GLY A 237 -1.51 -15.04 -27.03
N VAL A 238 -0.31 -14.46 -27.12
CA VAL A 238 0.87 -14.92 -26.40
C VAL A 238 1.60 -13.70 -25.84
N VAL A 239 1.90 -13.71 -24.54
CA VAL A 239 2.74 -12.69 -23.89
C VAL A 239 4.02 -13.36 -23.39
N GLY A 240 5.16 -13.03 -24.00
CA GLY A 240 6.45 -13.61 -23.65
C GLY A 240 6.82 -14.84 -24.49
N SER A 241 7.84 -15.57 -24.02
CA SER A 241 8.40 -16.73 -24.72
C SER A 241 7.74 -18.03 -24.22
N GLN A 242 7.37 -18.92 -25.14
CA GLN A 242 6.83 -20.24 -24.77
C GLN A 242 7.84 -21.02 -23.91
N TYR A 243 7.38 -21.58 -22.79
CA TYR A 243 8.24 -22.28 -21.84
C TYR A 243 7.64 -23.60 -21.35
N TRP A 244 6.37 -23.60 -20.94
CA TRP A 244 5.66 -24.81 -20.50
C TRP A 244 4.75 -25.38 -21.59
N PRO A 245 4.52 -26.70 -21.62
CA PRO A 245 3.52 -27.30 -22.49
C PRO A 245 2.10 -26.84 -22.07
N ALA A 246 1.17 -26.86 -23.03
CA ALA A 246 -0.23 -26.57 -22.77
C ALA A 246 -0.87 -27.61 -21.83
N GLY A 247 -1.84 -27.17 -21.03
CA GLY A 247 -2.59 -28.01 -20.12
C GLY A 247 -1.95 -28.20 -18.74
N ASN A 248 -2.64 -28.99 -17.92
CA ASN A 248 -2.17 -29.42 -16.61
C ASN A 248 -1.00 -30.41 -16.77
N THR A 249 -0.12 -30.47 -15.76
CA THR A 249 0.86 -31.56 -15.65
C THR A 249 0.19 -32.85 -15.16
N ALA A 250 0.93 -33.96 -15.16
CA ALA A 250 0.45 -35.24 -14.66
C ALA A 250 0.07 -35.23 -13.15
N THR A 251 0.57 -34.27 -12.38
CA THR A 251 0.26 -34.08 -10.96
C THR A 251 -0.82 -33.02 -10.71
N GLY A 252 -1.32 -32.38 -11.77
CA GLY A 252 -2.37 -31.38 -11.68
C GLY A 252 -3.79 -31.96 -11.71
N GLY A 253 -4.75 -31.10 -11.98
CA GLY A 253 -6.17 -31.45 -12.07
C GLY A 253 -6.46 -32.42 -13.21
N ASN A 254 -7.16 -33.51 -12.91
CA ASN A 254 -7.55 -34.57 -13.86
C ASN A 254 -9.07 -34.82 -13.90
N GLY A 255 -9.85 -33.86 -13.41
CA GLY A 255 -11.33 -33.89 -13.37
C GLY A 255 -11.89 -34.08 -11.96
N ALA A 256 -11.08 -34.51 -10.99
CA ALA A 256 -11.45 -34.50 -9.57
C ALA A 256 -11.33 -33.08 -8.98
N THR A 257 -12.05 -32.81 -7.88
CA THR A 257 -11.93 -31.54 -7.15
C THR A 257 -10.49 -31.31 -6.67
N VAL A 258 -9.97 -30.09 -6.87
CA VAL A 258 -8.65 -29.64 -6.39
C VAL A 258 -8.88 -28.46 -5.46
N ASP A 259 -8.48 -28.56 -4.19
CA ASP A 259 -8.63 -27.48 -3.19
C ASP A 259 -10.05 -26.89 -3.05
N GLY A 260 -11.08 -27.73 -3.24
CA GLY A 260 -12.48 -27.30 -3.23
C GLY A 260 -12.96 -26.67 -4.54
N LEU A 261 -12.10 -26.60 -5.56
CA LEU A 261 -12.43 -26.17 -6.92
C LEU A 261 -12.87 -27.35 -7.76
N ILE A 262 -14.09 -27.26 -8.28
CA ILE A 262 -14.71 -28.36 -9.03
C ILE A 262 -14.33 -28.30 -10.51
N CYS A 263 -14.39 -29.45 -11.18
CA CYS A 263 -14.37 -29.53 -12.64
C CYS A 263 -15.76 -29.94 -13.12
N ALA A 264 -16.40 -29.12 -13.95
CA ALA A 264 -17.76 -29.37 -14.42
C ALA A 264 -17.89 -29.24 -15.95
N ALA A 265 -18.73 -30.07 -16.54
CA ALA A 265 -19.17 -29.91 -17.92
C ALA A 265 -20.22 -28.79 -17.98
N GLY A 266 -20.00 -27.77 -18.81
CA GLY A 266 -20.92 -26.62 -18.90
C GLY A 266 -21.04 -25.87 -17.58
N MET A 267 -19.89 -25.50 -17.01
CA MET A 267 -19.81 -24.77 -15.74
C MET A 267 -20.71 -23.53 -15.77
N SER A 268 -21.46 -23.31 -14.69
CA SER A 268 -22.25 -22.10 -14.56
C SER A 268 -21.34 -20.97 -14.11
N GLU A 269 -21.37 -19.85 -14.84
CA GLU A 269 -20.47 -18.71 -14.65
C GLU A 269 -21.23 -17.53 -14.00
N LEU A 270 -22.01 -17.81 -12.94
CA LEU A 270 -22.77 -16.75 -12.25
C LEU A 270 -21.85 -15.69 -11.64
N TYR A 271 -20.64 -16.09 -11.25
CA TYR A 271 -19.51 -15.22 -10.98
C TYR A 271 -18.45 -15.49 -12.04
N HIS A 272 -18.07 -14.45 -12.78
CA HIS A 272 -17.16 -14.53 -13.91
C HIS A 272 -16.24 -13.32 -13.86
N VAL A 273 -14.98 -13.53 -13.47
CA VAL A 273 -13.99 -12.47 -13.36
C VAL A 273 -12.63 -12.95 -13.85
N HIS A 274 -11.72 -11.99 -14.10
CA HIS A 274 -10.39 -12.27 -14.60
C HIS A 274 -9.31 -11.72 -13.67
N ALA A 275 -8.21 -12.46 -13.56
CA ALA A 275 -6.95 -12.02 -12.96
C ALA A 275 -5.79 -12.28 -13.92
N HIS A 276 -4.67 -11.57 -13.78
CA HIS A 276 -3.50 -11.74 -14.65
C HIS A 276 -2.31 -12.27 -13.87
N LEU A 277 -1.56 -13.18 -14.48
CA LEU A 277 -0.27 -13.65 -13.99
C LEU A 277 0.83 -13.44 -15.05
N ALA A 278 1.85 -12.68 -14.67
CA ALA A 278 3.12 -12.59 -15.38
C ALA A 278 4.22 -13.32 -14.63
N ILE A 279 4.99 -14.14 -15.35
CA ILE A 279 6.23 -14.74 -14.84
C ILE A 279 7.40 -14.19 -15.64
N ILE A 280 8.33 -13.52 -14.95
CA ILE A 280 9.50 -12.89 -15.56
C ILE A 280 10.75 -13.52 -14.95
N LYS A 281 11.57 -14.16 -15.79
CA LYS A 281 12.84 -14.77 -15.37
C LYS A 281 14.01 -14.00 -15.96
N ASP A 282 14.87 -13.45 -15.11
CA ASP A 282 16.08 -12.72 -15.53
C ASP A 282 15.77 -11.65 -16.61
N GLY A 283 14.65 -10.94 -16.44
CA GLY A 283 14.15 -9.92 -17.38
C GLY A 283 13.38 -10.46 -18.60
N GLN A 284 13.31 -11.78 -18.81
CA GLN A 284 12.56 -12.40 -19.90
C GLN A 284 11.16 -12.80 -19.46
N TRP A 285 10.16 -12.36 -20.22
CA TRP A 285 8.77 -12.79 -20.05
C TRP A 285 8.59 -14.23 -20.50
N LEU A 286 7.98 -15.05 -19.65
CA LEU A 286 7.61 -16.42 -19.96
C LEU A 286 6.09 -16.50 -20.15
N ALA A 287 5.68 -17.05 -21.29
CA ALA A 287 4.28 -17.20 -21.60
C ALA A 287 3.65 -18.27 -20.71
N MET A 288 2.51 -17.95 -20.13
CA MET A 288 1.68 -18.93 -19.42
C MET A 288 1.22 -20.03 -20.41
N PRO A 289 1.05 -21.28 -19.98
CA PRO A 289 0.46 -22.30 -20.83
C PRO A 289 -1.04 -22.04 -21.04
N ALA A 290 -1.49 -22.28 -22.27
CA ALA A 290 -2.91 -22.37 -22.58
C ALA A 290 -3.51 -23.65 -21.98
N ASN A 291 -4.83 -23.67 -21.79
CA ASN A 291 -5.62 -24.83 -21.35
C ASN A 291 -5.29 -25.38 -19.95
N VAL A 292 -4.63 -24.61 -19.08
CA VAL A 292 -4.56 -25.00 -17.66
C VAL A 292 -5.98 -25.01 -17.13
N GLY A 293 -6.37 -26.08 -16.43
CA GLY A 293 -7.72 -26.25 -15.91
C GLY A 293 -8.78 -26.65 -16.97
N ILE A 294 -8.41 -26.84 -18.24
CA ILE A 294 -9.34 -27.26 -19.30
C ILE A 294 -9.07 -28.72 -19.68
N LEU A 295 -10.08 -29.58 -19.54
CA LEU A 295 -10.04 -30.98 -19.92
C LEU A 295 -11.10 -31.27 -20.98
N SER A 296 -10.99 -32.40 -21.68
CA SER A 296 -11.96 -32.75 -22.74
C SER A 296 -13.39 -32.94 -22.24
N GLN A 297 -13.56 -33.25 -20.95
CA GLN A 297 -14.85 -33.51 -20.32
C GLN A 297 -15.36 -32.38 -19.41
N CYS A 298 -14.51 -31.43 -19.00
CA CYS A 298 -14.88 -30.37 -18.05
C CYS A 298 -13.86 -29.24 -17.99
N ASN A 299 -14.29 -28.09 -17.46
CA ASN A 299 -13.41 -27.00 -17.06
C ASN A 299 -13.40 -26.89 -15.53
N TYR A 300 -12.24 -26.56 -14.96
CA TYR A 300 -12.14 -26.12 -13.57
C TYR A 300 -12.62 -24.67 -13.42
N GLU A 301 -13.07 -24.32 -12.21
CA GLU A 301 -13.50 -22.95 -11.88
C GLU A 301 -12.39 -21.90 -12.07
N MET A 302 -11.13 -22.33 -12.12
CA MET A 302 -10.01 -21.51 -12.57
C MET A 302 -9.31 -22.16 -13.75
N HIS A 303 -9.11 -21.40 -14.83
CA HIS A 303 -8.46 -21.92 -16.02
C HIS A 303 -7.85 -20.82 -16.92
N THR A 304 -7.07 -21.23 -17.91
CA THR A 304 -6.54 -20.36 -18.97
C THR A 304 -7.02 -20.83 -20.33
N HIS A 305 -7.45 -19.91 -21.20
CA HIS A 305 -7.74 -20.23 -22.60
C HIS A 305 -6.51 -20.16 -23.50
N ASP A 306 -5.58 -19.26 -23.20
CA ASP A 306 -4.45 -18.96 -24.07
C ASP A 306 -3.16 -18.67 -23.28
N GLN A 307 -2.17 -18.07 -23.95
CA GLN A 307 -0.83 -17.83 -23.39
C GLN A 307 -0.60 -16.36 -23.00
N THR A 308 -1.67 -15.58 -22.84
CA THR A 308 -1.61 -14.17 -22.44
C THR A 308 -1.31 -14.00 -20.94
N GLY A 309 -1.61 -15.01 -20.14
CA GLY A 309 -1.52 -14.97 -18.68
C GLY A 309 -2.83 -14.59 -17.97
N ILE A 310 -3.93 -14.46 -18.71
CA ILE A 310 -5.27 -14.31 -18.11
C ILE A 310 -5.69 -15.63 -17.46
N ILE A 311 -6.08 -15.53 -16.19
CA ILE A 311 -6.71 -16.59 -15.42
C ILE A 311 -8.19 -16.23 -15.32
N HIS A 312 -9.03 -17.08 -15.89
CA HIS A 312 -10.48 -17.00 -15.80
C HIS A 312 -10.93 -17.63 -14.49
N ILE A 313 -11.83 -16.95 -13.78
CA ILE A 313 -12.50 -17.43 -12.58
C ILE A 313 -13.99 -17.43 -12.86
N GLU A 314 -14.50 -18.62 -13.13
CA GLU A 314 -15.86 -18.86 -13.61
C GLU A 314 -16.52 -19.88 -12.71
N THR A 315 -17.53 -19.48 -11.94
CA THR A 315 -18.08 -20.32 -10.87
C THR A 315 -19.55 -20.02 -10.59
N PRO A 316 -20.34 -21.03 -10.14
CA PRO A 316 -21.71 -20.79 -9.71
C PRO A 316 -21.79 -19.97 -8.40
N THR A 317 -20.71 -19.96 -7.61
CA THR A 317 -20.68 -19.33 -6.28
C THR A 317 -19.36 -18.65 -6.03
N LEU A 318 -19.40 -17.42 -5.49
CA LEU A 318 -18.21 -16.72 -5.03
C LEU A 318 -17.49 -17.51 -3.93
N LYS A 319 -16.17 -17.67 -4.12
CA LYS A 319 -15.23 -18.26 -3.17
C LYS A 319 -13.99 -17.35 -3.09
N THR A 320 -13.12 -17.61 -2.14
CA THR A 320 -11.74 -17.09 -2.19
C THR A 320 -10.95 -17.98 -3.14
N PHE A 321 -10.45 -17.38 -4.21
CA PHE A 321 -9.59 -18.02 -5.21
C PHE A 321 -8.15 -17.57 -4.97
N THR A 322 -7.19 -18.48 -4.97
CA THR A 322 -5.78 -18.12 -4.74
C THR A 322 -4.85 -18.61 -5.83
N LEU A 323 -3.71 -17.94 -5.93
CA LEU A 323 -2.64 -18.33 -6.84
C LEU A 323 -2.14 -19.75 -6.54
N GLY A 324 -2.13 -20.17 -5.27
CA GLY A 324 -1.79 -21.53 -4.88
C GLY A 324 -2.72 -22.58 -5.50
N GLN A 325 -4.03 -22.35 -5.44
CA GLN A 325 -5.02 -23.27 -6.03
C GLN A 325 -4.87 -23.37 -7.55
N PHE A 326 -4.54 -22.25 -8.23
CA PHE A 326 -4.30 -22.26 -9.67
C PHE A 326 -3.06 -23.09 -10.02
N PHE A 327 -1.98 -22.96 -9.24
CA PHE A 327 -0.77 -23.78 -9.40
C PHE A 327 -1.00 -25.25 -9.10
N ASP A 328 -1.93 -25.59 -8.19
CA ASP A 328 -2.29 -26.98 -7.89
C ASP A 328 -3.15 -27.59 -9.00
N ILE A 329 -4.08 -26.83 -9.61
CA ILE A 329 -4.78 -27.24 -10.84
C ILE A 329 -3.76 -27.48 -11.96
N TRP A 330 -2.81 -26.56 -12.14
CA TRP A 330 -1.74 -26.71 -13.12
C TRP A 330 -0.83 -27.90 -12.81
N GLY A 331 -0.66 -28.25 -11.54
CA GLY A 331 0.24 -29.30 -11.07
C GLY A 331 1.70 -28.84 -11.05
N GLN A 332 1.94 -27.61 -10.63
CA GLN A 332 3.25 -26.97 -10.59
C GLN A 332 3.55 -26.41 -9.18
N PRO A 333 4.81 -26.45 -8.71
CA PRO A 333 5.17 -25.88 -7.41
C PRO A 333 5.10 -24.35 -7.44
N LEU A 334 4.70 -23.78 -6.31
CA LEU A 334 4.75 -22.34 -6.04
C LEU A 334 5.29 -22.09 -4.63
N SER A 335 6.38 -21.34 -4.54
CA SER A 335 7.00 -20.89 -3.29
C SER A 335 7.85 -19.64 -3.53
N SER A 336 8.39 -19.05 -2.47
CA SER A 336 9.35 -17.94 -2.56
C SER A 336 10.67 -18.28 -3.29
N THR A 337 10.90 -19.55 -3.63
CA THR A 337 12.12 -20.01 -4.32
C THR A 337 11.87 -20.87 -5.56
N ASN A 338 10.60 -21.11 -5.93
CA ASN A 338 10.25 -21.96 -7.05
C ASN A 338 8.91 -21.52 -7.65
N VAL A 339 8.89 -21.24 -8.94
CA VAL A 339 7.67 -21.02 -9.71
C VAL A 339 7.67 -21.99 -10.88
N ALA A 340 6.77 -22.97 -10.84
CA ALA A 340 6.57 -23.95 -11.91
C ALA A 340 7.84 -24.65 -12.41
N GLY A 341 8.68 -25.07 -11.46
CA GLY A 341 9.94 -25.78 -11.71
C GLY A 341 11.14 -24.86 -11.92
N ILE A 342 10.94 -23.55 -12.02
CA ILE A 342 12.01 -22.57 -12.12
C ILE A 342 12.46 -22.18 -10.71
N THR A 343 13.67 -22.59 -10.33
CA THR A 343 14.26 -22.27 -9.03
C THR A 343 15.00 -20.93 -9.05
N GLY A 344 14.83 -20.13 -8.00
CA GLY A 344 15.51 -18.85 -7.81
C GLY A 344 14.74 -17.97 -6.82
N ASN A 345 15.37 -16.90 -6.31
CA ASN A 345 14.65 -15.96 -5.44
C ASN A 345 13.47 -15.34 -6.19
N VAL A 346 12.27 -15.41 -5.60
CA VAL A 346 11.04 -14.89 -6.19
C VAL A 346 10.66 -13.58 -5.51
N VAL A 347 10.40 -12.56 -6.32
CA VAL A 347 9.80 -11.30 -5.89
C VAL A 347 8.41 -11.20 -6.51
N ALA A 348 7.39 -10.99 -5.69
CA ALA A 348 6.02 -10.84 -6.15
C ALA A 348 5.54 -9.40 -6.00
N TYR A 349 4.82 -8.93 -7.02
CA TYR A 349 4.12 -7.65 -7.00
C TYR A 349 2.64 -7.89 -7.30
N ILE A 350 1.78 -7.17 -6.59
CA ILE A 350 0.34 -7.12 -6.84
C ILE A 350 0.01 -5.71 -7.32
N ASN A 351 -0.78 -5.62 -8.39
CA ASN A 351 -1.36 -4.38 -8.88
C ASN A 351 -2.87 -4.53 -8.99
N ASP A 352 -3.61 -3.72 -8.24
CA ASP A 352 -5.07 -3.65 -8.33
C ASP A 352 -5.47 -2.36 -9.09
N ASN A 353 -5.26 -2.36 -10.41
CA ASN A 353 -5.51 -1.24 -11.33
C ASN A 353 -4.85 0.09 -10.92
N GLY A 354 -3.54 0.13 -10.67
CA GLY A 354 -2.78 1.32 -10.26
C GLY A 354 -2.36 1.30 -8.79
N ASP A 355 -3.09 0.54 -7.98
CA ASP A 355 -2.79 0.28 -6.59
C ASP A 355 -1.75 -0.84 -6.46
N SER A 356 -0.46 -0.49 -6.48
CA SER A 356 0.65 -1.45 -6.48
C SER A 356 1.32 -1.64 -5.12
N ARG A 357 1.83 -2.85 -4.89
CA ARG A 357 2.61 -3.22 -3.71
C ARG A 357 3.51 -4.43 -3.97
N ARG A 358 4.63 -4.50 -3.24
CA ARG A 358 5.40 -5.74 -3.14
C ARG A 358 4.70 -6.69 -2.18
N TYR A 359 4.50 -7.94 -2.58
CA TYR A 359 3.92 -8.97 -1.73
C TYR A 359 5.02 -9.74 -1.00
N MET A 360 4.92 -9.81 0.33
CA MET A 360 5.92 -10.40 1.21
C MET A 360 5.43 -11.68 1.91
N GLY A 361 4.16 -12.05 1.73
CA GLY A 361 3.58 -13.26 2.30
C GLY A 361 3.90 -14.53 1.51
N ASP A 362 3.24 -15.63 1.89
CA ASP A 362 3.27 -16.86 1.10
C ASP A 362 2.57 -16.65 -0.24
N LEU A 363 3.30 -16.82 -1.35
CA LEU A 363 2.79 -16.61 -2.71
C LEU A 363 1.52 -17.41 -3.00
N ARG A 364 1.35 -18.56 -2.35
CA ARG A 364 0.17 -19.41 -2.50
C ARG A 364 -1.10 -18.77 -1.93
N ASN A 365 -0.97 -17.79 -1.03
CA ASN A 365 -2.06 -17.06 -0.40
C ASN A 365 -2.41 -15.75 -1.14
N ILE A 366 -1.79 -15.45 -2.28
CA ILE A 366 -2.22 -14.33 -3.12
C ILE A 366 -3.62 -14.64 -3.63
N GLU A 367 -4.61 -13.92 -3.12
CA GLU A 367 -5.99 -14.01 -3.62
C GLU A 367 -6.05 -13.47 -5.05
N LEU A 368 -6.76 -14.16 -5.93
CA LEU A 368 -7.06 -13.75 -7.29
C LEU A 368 -8.48 -13.16 -7.30
N THR A 369 -8.56 -11.85 -7.52
CA THR A 369 -9.81 -11.11 -7.63
C THR A 369 -9.90 -10.48 -9.02
N SER A 370 -11.09 -10.01 -9.39
CA SER A 370 -11.29 -9.25 -10.63
C SER A 370 -10.22 -8.16 -10.79
N LEU A 371 -9.61 -8.09 -11.98
CA LEU A 371 -8.63 -7.09 -12.39
C LEU A 371 -7.32 -7.05 -11.60
N ARG A 372 -7.04 -8.07 -10.78
CA ARG A 372 -5.75 -8.16 -10.10
C ARG A 372 -4.68 -8.65 -11.06
N ASP A 373 -3.60 -7.88 -11.17
CA ASP A 373 -2.38 -8.31 -11.83
C ASP A 373 -1.37 -8.80 -10.80
N VAL A 374 -0.79 -9.97 -11.05
CA VAL A 374 0.30 -10.55 -10.26
C VAL A 374 1.53 -10.70 -11.12
N THR A 375 2.64 -10.09 -10.72
CA THR A 375 3.94 -10.28 -11.35
C THR A 375 4.85 -11.08 -10.44
N LEU A 376 5.30 -12.26 -10.91
CA LEU A 376 6.33 -13.07 -10.26
C LEU A 376 7.65 -12.89 -11.02
N GLN A 377 8.59 -12.19 -10.40
CA GLN A 377 9.94 -12.06 -10.90
C GLN A 377 10.84 -13.10 -10.26
N ILE A 378 11.62 -13.82 -11.07
CA ILE A 378 12.60 -14.82 -10.65
C ILE A 378 13.99 -14.38 -11.10
N GLY A 379 14.94 -14.38 -10.17
CA GLY A 379 16.34 -14.08 -10.49
C GLY A 379 16.63 -12.58 -10.65
N THR A 380 17.64 -12.24 -11.46
CA THR A 380 18.20 -10.88 -11.58
C THR A 380 18.41 -10.47 -13.04
N PRO A 381 18.33 -9.18 -13.37
CA PRO A 381 18.13 -8.03 -12.47
C PRO A 381 16.67 -7.88 -12.00
N PRO A 382 16.43 -7.15 -10.89
CA PRO A 382 15.10 -6.62 -10.56
C PRO A 382 14.44 -5.94 -11.75
N ILE A 383 13.13 -6.17 -11.93
CA ILE A 383 12.36 -5.43 -12.91
C ILE A 383 12.37 -3.94 -12.54
N SER A 384 12.64 -3.08 -13.52
CA SER A 384 12.71 -1.63 -13.34
C SER A 384 11.35 -0.95 -13.48
N SER A 385 10.38 -1.65 -14.07
CA SER A 385 9.00 -1.21 -14.20
C SER A 385 8.03 -2.37 -14.01
N LEU A 386 6.83 -2.07 -13.52
CA LEU A 386 5.72 -3.02 -13.45
C LEU A 386 4.90 -2.95 -14.73
N PRO A 387 4.52 -4.08 -15.34
CA PRO A 387 3.63 -4.07 -16.48
C PRO A 387 2.24 -3.58 -16.12
N THR A 388 1.57 -3.02 -17.11
CA THR A 388 0.12 -2.77 -17.11
C THR A 388 -0.48 -3.45 -18.34
N TYR A 389 -1.78 -3.71 -18.33
CA TYR A 389 -2.42 -4.52 -19.35
C TYR A 389 -3.63 -3.83 -19.97
N SER A 390 -3.74 -3.94 -21.29
CA SER A 390 -4.96 -3.61 -22.03
C SER A 390 -5.68 -4.91 -22.31
N TRP A 391 -6.78 -5.14 -21.60
CA TRP A 391 -7.56 -6.37 -21.65
C TRP A 391 -8.53 -6.36 -22.83
N TYR A 392 -8.70 -7.51 -23.49
CA TYR A 392 -9.67 -7.63 -24.59
C TYR A 392 -11.10 -7.92 -24.10
N GLU A 393 -11.24 -8.46 -22.90
CA GLU A 393 -12.55 -8.78 -22.31
C GLU A 393 -13.10 -7.56 -21.59
N SER A 394 -14.42 -7.39 -21.67
CA SER A 394 -15.10 -6.42 -20.84
C SER A 394 -14.98 -6.84 -19.38
N GLN A 395 -14.57 -5.90 -18.55
CA GLN A 395 -14.24 -6.09 -17.14
C GLN A 395 -15.40 -5.75 -16.22
#